data_AF-A0AAU1EFE8-F1
#
_entry.id   AF-A0AAU1EFE8-F1
#
_cell.length_a   1.000
_cell.length_b   1.000
_cell.length_c   1.000
_cell.angle_alpha   90.00
_cell.angle_beta   90.00
_cell.angle_gamma   90.00
#
_symmetry.space_group_name_H-M   'P 1'
#
loop_
_entity.id
_entity.type
_entity.pdbx_description
1 polymer ?
#
loop_
_entity_poly.entity_id
_entity_poly.type
_entity_poly.pdbx_seq_one_letter_code
_entity_poly.pdbx_strand_id
1 'polypeptide(L)' 'MPPRPAPVPPPRPTPKPEPTPSARPTPAPAPVSYPAYRPAPHKHQPRSGPSLVSFTLLITAPAVLAVAALRPR' A
#
# COMPACT_ATOMS: atom_id res chain seq x y z
N MET A 1 18.20 -97.16 19.44
CA MET A 1 18.01 -95.70 19.54
C MET A 1 17.16 -95.24 18.36
N PRO A 2 16.15 -94.37 18.55
CA PRO A 2 15.40 -93.83 17.42
C PRO A 2 16.27 -92.84 16.61
N PRO A 3 16.05 -92.72 15.29
CA PRO A 3 16.78 -91.78 14.45
C PRO A 3 16.41 -90.33 14.80
N ARG A 4 17.41 -89.44 14.79
CA ARG A 4 17.24 -88.01 15.10
C ARG A 4 16.44 -87.31 13.99
N PRO A 5 15.40 -86.52 14.33
CA PRO A 5 14.69 -85.70 13.35
C PRO A 5 15.61 -84.73 12.62
N ALA A 6 15.38 -84.55 11.31
CA ALA A 6 16.16 -83.61 10.50
C ALA A 6 15.86 -82.15 10.89
N PRO A 7 16.85 -81.24 10.81
CA PRO A 7 16.65 -79.82 11.09
C PRO A 7 15.68 -79.17 10.11
N VAL A 8 14.78 -78.32 10.61
CA VAL A 8 13.86 -77.52 9.79
C VAL A 8 14.64 -76.40 9.09
N PRO A 9 14.42 -76.15 7.79
CA PRO A 9 15.09 -75.07 7.08
C PRO A 9 14.66 -73.68 7.61
N PRO A 10 15.56 -72.68 7.56
CA PRO A 10 15.27 -71.36 8.09
C PRO A 10 14.18 -70.63 7.27
N PRO A 11 13.42 -69.73 7.92
CA PRO A 11 12.39 -68.94 7.25
C PRO A 11 13.00 -68.00 6.21
N ARG A 12 12.25 -67.76 5.13
CA ARG A 12 12.67 -66.89 4.02
C ARG A 12 12.62 -65.41 4.44
N PRO A 13 13.62 -64.59 4.07
CA PRO A 13 13.61 -63.17 4.38
C PRO A 13 12.46 -62.44 3.69
N THR A 14 11.83 -61.50 4.40
CA THR A 14 10.75 -60.65 3.89
C THR A 14 11.27 -59.56 2.95
N PRO A 15 10.55 -59.22 1.88
CA PRO A 15 10.92 -58.11 0.99
C PRO A 15 10.91 -56.77 1.71
N LYS A 16 11.85 -55.90 1.37
CA LYS A 16 11.96 -54.55 1.94
C LYS A 16 10.89 -53.63 1.33
N PRO A 17 10.27 -52.73 2.11
CA PRO A 17 9.32 -51.74 1.59
C PRO A 17 9.96 -50.81 0.55
N GLU A 18 9.20 -50.50 -0.48
CA GLU A 18 9.59 -49.60 -1.57
C GLU A 18 9.52 -48.13 -1.12
N PRO A 19 10.46 -47.25 -1.52
CA PRO A 19 10.46 -45.86 -1.09
C PRO A 19 9.28 -45.07 -1.68
N THR A 20 8.63 -44.24 -0.86
CA THR A 20 7.56 -43.32 -1.30
C THR A 20 8.15 -42.14 -2.07
N PRO A 21 7.62 -41.78 -3.26
CA PRO A 21 8.09 -40.63 -4.01
C PRO A 21 7.76 -39.32 -3.28
N SER A 22 8.76 -38.44 -3.19
CA SER A 22 8.63 -37.12 -2.55
C SER A 22 8.16 -36.06 -3.54
N ALA A 23 7.24 -35.18 -3.12
CA ALA A 23 6.69 -34.13 -3.96
C ALA A 23 7.70 -32.97 -4.15
N ARG A 24 7.77 -32.45 -5.38
CA ARG A 24 8.65 -31.32 -5.71
C ARG A 24 8.00 -29.99 -5.26
N PRO A 25 8.76 -29.04 -4.70
CA PRO A 25 8.25 -27.70 -4.37
C PRO A 25 7.81 -26.92 -5.62
N THR A 26 6.71 -26.18 -5.49
CA THR A 26 6.20 -25.28 -6.54
C THR A 26 7.07 -23.99 -6.62
N PRO A 27 7.34 -23.46 -7.83
CA PRO A 27 8.07 -22.20 -8.00
C PRO A 27 7.39 -21.00 -7.32
N ALA A 28 8.19 -20.08 -6.80
CA ALA A 28 7.71 -18.83 -6.21
C ALA A 28 7.29 -17.81 -7.29
N PRO A 29 6.36 -16.90 -6.98
CA PRO A 29 5.97 -15.81 -7.88
C PRO A 29 7.14 -14.88 -8.21
N ALA A 30 7.14 -14.34 -9.43
CA ALA A 30 8.14 -13.37 -9.85
C ALA A 30 7.90 -12.00 -9.18
N PRO A 31 8.97 -11.26 -8.78
CA PRO A 31 8.83 -9.92 -8.24
C PRO A 31 8.27 -8.92 -9.27
N VAL A 32 7.40 -8.02 -8.84
CA VAL A 32 6.83 -6.95 -9.67
C VAL A 32 7.55 -5.63 -9.37
N SER A 33 8.02 -4.96 -10.42
CA SER A 33 8.62 -3.63 -10.31
C SER A 33 7.55 -2.55 -10.51
N TYR A 34 7.49 -1.59 -9.58
CA TYR A 34 6.59 -0.45 -9.66
C TYR A 34 7.38 0.84 -9.89
N PRO A 35 6.81 1.79 -10.66
CA PRO A 35 7.41 3.11 -10.81
C PRO A 35 7.40 3.87 -9.48
N ALA A 36 8.36 4.78 -9.31
CA ALA A 36 8.42 5.66 -8.15
C ALA A 36 7.22 6.63 -8.15
N TYR A 37 6.38 6.55 -7.12
CA TYR A 37 5.27 7.49 -6.94
C TYR A 37 5.79 8.89 -6.60
N ARG A 38 5.30 9.91 -7.31
CA ARG A 38 5.54 11.33 -7.01
C ARG A 38 4.22 11.98 -6.58
N PRO A 39 4.11 12.45 -5.33
CA PRO A 39 2.94 13.24 -4.93
C PRO A 39 2.89 14.56 -5.70
N ALA A 40 1.69 15.00 -6.06
CA ALA A 40 1.48 16.28 -6.69
C ALA A 40 1.88 17.42 -5.74
N PRO A 41 2.47 18.52 -6.24
CA PRO A 41 2.79 19.67 -5.41
C PRO A 41 1.50 20.27 -4.82
N HIS A 42 1.48 20.43 -3.50
CA HIS A 42 0.37 21.09 -2.82
C HIS A 42 0.29 22.55 -3.27
N LYS A 43 -0.80 22.93 -3.93
CA LYS A 43 -1.06 24.33 -4.24
C LYS A 43 -1.46 25.02 -2.93
N HIS A 44 -0.61 25.92 -2.44
CA HIS A 44 -1.02 26.84 -1.39
C HIS A 44 -2.15 27.70 -1.92
N GLN A 45 -3.28 27.72 -1.21
CA GLN A 45 -4.37 28.61 -1.51
C GLN A 45 -3.83 30.05 -1.40
N PRO A 46 -3.97 30.90 -2.44
CA PRO A 46 -3.51 32.27 -2.35
C PRO A 46 -4.23 32.94 -1.18
N ARG A 47 -3.47 33.34 -0.16
CA ARG A 47 -3.99 33.99 1.08
C ARG A 47 -4.59 35.37 0.83
N SER A 48 -4.68 35.83 -0.41
CA SER A 48 -5.08 37.18 -0.75
C SER A 48 -6.56 37.21 -1.13
N GLY A 49 -7.42 37.40 -0.13
CA GLY A 49 -8.74 37.98 -0.34
C GLY A 49 -8.65 39.49 -0.64
N PRO A 50 -9.75 40.15 -1.03
CA PRO A 50 -9.76 41.60 -1.18
C PRO A 50 -9.33 42.27 0.13
N SER A 51 -8.42 43.25 0.04
CA SER A 51 -7.96 44.02 1.21
C SER A 51 -9.17 44.65 1.89
N LEU A 52 -9.27 44.52 3.22
CA LEU A 52 -10.36 45.12 4.00
C LEU A 52 -10.46 46.62 3.72
N VAL A 53 -9.33 47.30 3.58
CA VAL A 53 -9.28 48.73 3.25
C VAL A 53 -9.89 48.99 1.87
N SER A 54 -9.53 48.18 0.86
CA SER A 54 -10.10 48.31 -0.47
C SER A 54 -11.60 48.00 -0.50
N PHE A 55 -12.04 47.01 0.28
CA PHE A 55 -13.45 46.65 0.40
C PHE A 55 -14.26 47.73 1.10
N THR A 56 -13.77 48.25 2.24
CA THR A 56 -14.38 49.37 2.94
C THR A 56 -14.42 50.60 2.03
N LEU A 57 -13.34 50.93 1.34
CA LEU A 57 -13.31 52.06 0.41
C LEU A 57 -14.31 51.88 -0.74
N LEU A 58 -14.42 50.69 -1.33
CA LEU A 58 -15.42 50.42 -2.37
C LEU A 58 -16.86 50.70 -1.88
N ILE A 59 -17.17 50.33 -0.63
CA ILE A 59 -18.49 50.53 -0.04
C ILE A 59 -18.72 51.99 0.38
N THR A 60 -17.75 52.60 1.05
CA THR A 60 -17.94 53.89 1.71
C THR A 60 -17.47 55.08 0.90
N ALA A 61 -16.58 54.91 -0.09
CA ALA A 61 -16.05 56.02 -0.87
C ALA A 61 -17.15 56.87 -1.54
N PRO A 62 -18.23 56.30 -2.14
CA PRO A 62 -19.26 57.13 -2.76
C PRO A 62 -19.94 58.07 -1.76
N ALA A 63 -20.22 57.58 -0.55
CA ALA A 63 -20.81 58.37 0.51
C ALA A 63 -19.85 59.46 1.02
N VAL A 64 -18.58 59.11 1.27
CA VAL A 64 -17.57 60.06 1.73
C VAL A 64 -17.32 61.15 0.67
N LEU A 65 -17.28 60.77 -0.61
CA LEU A 65 -17.11 61.70 -1.72
C LEU A 65 -18.31 62.67 -1.84
N ALA A 66 -19.54 62.17 -1.70
CA ALA A 66 -20.75 63.01 -1.72
C ALA A 66 -20.75 64.01 -0.54
N VAL A 67 -20.39 63.56 0.66
CA VAL A 67 -20.29 64.43 1.84
C VAL A 67 -19.18 65.47 1.66
N ALA A 68 -18.04 65.08 1.11
CA ALA A 68 -16.93 65.99 0.84
C ALA A 68 -17.31 67.07 -0.20
N ALA A 69 -18.09 66.71 -1.22
CA ALA A 69 -18.58 67.67 -2.23
C ALA A 69 -19.60 68.66 -1.67
N LEU A 70 -20.42 68.23 -0.70
CA LEU A 70 -21.45 69.08 -0.09
C LEU A 70 -20.91 69.96 1.04
N ARG A 71 -19.78 69.60 1.65
CA ARG A 71 -19.15 70.43 2.67
C ARG A 71 -18.69 71.76 2.05
N PRO A 72 -19.29 72.91 2.43
CA PRO A 72 -18.73 74.20 2.07
C PRO A 72 -17.40 74.31 2.81
N ARG A 73 -16.32 74.58 2.05
CA ARG A 73 -14.97 74.67 2.60
C ARG A 73 -14.80 75.83 3.56
#